data_AF-A0A428RQR1-F1
#
_entry.id   AF-A0A428RQR1-F1
#
_cell.length_a   1.000
_cell.length_b   1.000
_cell.length_c   1.000
_cell.angle_alpha   90.00
_cell.angle_beta   90.00
_cell.angle_gamma   90.00
#
_symmetry.space_group_name_H-M   'P 1'
#
loop_
_entity.id
_entity.type
_entity.pdbx_description
1 polymer ?
#
loop_
_entity_poly.entity_id
_entity_poly.type
_entity_poly.pdbx_seq_one_letter_code
_entity_poly.pdbx_strand_id
1 'polypeptide(L)'
;MPDSPLRISSQALKNQPPPNAEPGVAYLLKKQMKAKKAVGPAFSSLLPSETRFQRASDTAKQVVEKYRDLLSSLTRPGLREVSKVVTEACLLDGKVTMYVDDRRKRIEKRYHEKKRGKKRQRRQTYSAHSVSLPDLREQQEGFLAEAREKEHRRQIRATRSILLREIEKPKAEWRENKEVVINGVTKKLQFKKWLEYTGKDEEYLSMDTQRSQMTQLLSEKTDGFMIDTQLPLEVSESTRQAN
;
A
#
# COMPACT_ATOMS: atom_id res chain seq x y z
N MET A 1 -46.41 -33.12 -53.68
CA MET A 1 -45.81 -34.35 -53.13
C MET A 1 -44.61 -34.75 -54.00
N PRO A 2 -43.39 -34.93 -53.47
CA PRO A 2 -42.96 -34.77 -52.08
C PRO A 2 -41.86 -33.71 -51.88
N ASP A 3 -41.83 -33.26 -50.64
CA ASP A 3 -40.80 -32.46 -49.98
C ASP A 3 -39.44 -33.17 -49.92
N SER A 4 -38.37 -32.38 -49.88
CA SER A 4 -37.09 -32.81 -49.33
C SER A 4 -36.54 -31.70 -48.42
N PRO A 5 -36.73 -31.80 -47.09
CA PRO A 5 -36.15 -30.84 -46.19
C PRO A 5 -34.63 -31.05 -46.12
N LEU A 6 -33.91 -29.93 -46.23
CA LEU A 6 -32.47 -29.84 -45.99
C LEU A 6 -32.14 -30.51 -44.65
N ARG A 7 -31.45 -31.64 -44.74
CA ARG A 7 -30.97 -32.43 -43.61
C ARG A 7 -29.91 -31.63 -42.86
N ILE A 8 -30.33 -30.86 -41.85
CA ILE A 8 -29.42 -30.19 -40.93
C ILE A 8 -28.51 -31.26 -40.32
N SER A 9 -27.21 -31.11 -40.54
CA SER A 9 -26.18 -32.04 -40.06
C SER A 9 -26.33 -32.25 -38.55
N SER A 10 -26.50 -33.52 -38.15
CA SER A 10 -26.54 -34.01 -36.77
C SER A 10 -25.28 -33.69 -35.95
N GLN A 11 -24.27 -33.06 -36.56
CA GLN A 11 -23.08 -32.57 -35.89
C GLN A 11 -23.29 -31.23 -35.16
N ALA A 12 -24.31 -30.43 -35.51
CA ALA A 12 -24.55 -29.13 -34.87
C ALA A 12 -25.16 -29.22 -33.45
N LEU A 13 -25.72 -30.37 -33.07
CA LEU A 13 -26.30 -30.62 -31.74
C LEU A 13 -25.27 -31.09 -30.69
N LYS A 14 -24.03 -31.44 -31.10
CA LYS A 14 -23.01 -31.96 -30.17
C LYS A 14 -22.25 -30.90 -29.38
N ASN A 15 -22.44 -29.61 -29.68
CA ASN A 15 -21.69 -28.51 -29.05
C ASN A 15 -22.54 -27.60 -28.15
N GLN A 16 -23.78 -27.97 -27.81
CA GLN A 16 -24.49 -27.30 -26.72
C GLN A 16 -23.98 -27.84 -25.37
N PRO A 17 -23.51 -26.97 -24.44
CA PRO A 17 -23.27 -27.39 -23.07
C PRO A 17 -24.58 -27.94 -22.48
N PRO A 18 -24.56 -29.01 -21.67
CA PRO A 18 -25.78 -29.56 -21.09
C PRO A 18 -26.51 -28.48 -20.28
N PRO A 19 -27.85 -28.39 -20.38
CA PRO A 19 -28.66 -27.31 -19.81
C PRO A 19 -28.69 -27.29 -18.28
N ASN A 20 -27.98 -28.21 -17.62
CA ASN A 20 -27.89 -28.26 -16.17
C ASN A 20 -26.43 -28.42 -15.70
N ALA A 21 -25.74 -27.29 -15.56
CA ALA A 21 -24.38 -27.21 -15.01
C ALA A 21 -24.36 -27.23 -13.47
N GLU A 22 -25.52 -27.26 -12.82
CA GLU A 22 -25.67 -27.29 -11.36
C GLU A 22 -24.88 -28.42 -10.66
N PRO A 23 -24.89 -29.69 -11.13
CA PRO A 23 -24.16 -30.76 -10.44
C PRO A 23 -22.64 -30.57 -10.53
N GLY A 24 -22.14 -30.03 -11.65
CA GLY A 24 -20.71 -29.75 -11.83
C GLY A 24 -20.23 -28.59 -10.95
N VAL A 25 -21.02 -27.52 -10.86
CA VAL A 25 -20.74 -26.38 -9.98
C VAL A 25 -20.83 -26.80 -8.50
N ALA A 26 -21.83 -27.59 -8.12
CA ALA A 26 -21.98 -28.11 -6.77
C ALA A 26 -20.82 -29.05 -6.39
N TYR A 27 -20.34 -29.88 -7.31
CA TYR A 27 -19.16 -30.73 -7.09
C TYR A 27 -17.89 -29.90 -6.87
N LEU A 28 -17.68 -28.87 -7.69
CA LEU A 28 -16.55 -27.95 -7.54
C LEU A 28 -16.63 -27.15 -6.24
N LEU A 29 -17.82 -26.69 -5.86
CA LEU A 29 -18.06 -26.01 -4.59
C LEU A 29 -17.78 -26.95 -3.42
N LYS A 30 -18.28 -28.20 -3.46
CA LYS A 30 -18.00 -29.23 -2.46
C LYS A 30 -16.51 -29.55 -2.37
N LYS A 31 -15.80 -29.59 -3.50
CA LYS A 31 -14.34 -29.77 -3.56
C LYS A 31 -13.59 -28.57 -2.96
N GLN A 32 -14.03 -27.34 -3.25
CA GLN A 32 -13.49 -26.13 -2.62
C GLN A 32 -13.76 -26.08 -1.11
N MET A 33 -14.96 -26.47 -0.67
CA MET A 33 -15.32 -26.53 0.75
C MET A 33 -14.55 -27.64 1.49
N LYS A 34 -14.31 -28.79 0.85
CA LYS A 34 -13.42 -29.83 1.37
C LYS A 34 -11.96 -29.36 1.48
N ALA A 35 -11.48 -28.56 0.53
CA ALA A 35 -10.14 -27.95 0.58
C ALA A 35 -10.06 -26.86 1.67
N LYS A 36 -11.18 -26.17 1.95
CA LYS A 36 -11.37 -25.26 3.07
C LYS A 36 -11.96 -25.97 4.29
N LYS A 37 -11.51 -27.19 4.61
CA LYS A 37 -11.86 -27.77 5.93
C LYS A 37 -11.47 -26.73 6.97
N ALA A 38 -12.48 -26.18 7.64
CA ALA A 38 -12.29 -25.25 8.73
C ALA A 38 -11.40 -25.97 9.74
N VAL A 39 -10.19 -25.46 9.89
CA VAL A 39 -9.31 -25.84 10.97
C VAL A 39 -10.15 -25.76 12.25
N GLY A 40 -10.26 -26.86 12.99
CA GLY A 40 -11.18 -26.94 14.11
C GLY A 40 -10.98 -25.76 15.07
N PRO A 41 -12.03 -25.24 15.73
CA PRO A 41 -11.91 -24.07 16.60
C PRO A 41 -10.91 -24.27 17.75
N ALA A 42 -10.60 -25.51 18.11
CA ALA A 42 -9.56 -25.88 19.08
C ALA A 42 -8.12 -25.77 18.54
N PHE A 43 -7.89 -25.50 17.26
CA PHE A 43 -6.53 -25.41 16.73
C PHE A 43 -5.80 -24.16 17.21
N SER A 44 -6.51 -23.05 17.38
CA SER A 44 -5.91 -21.81 17.90
C SER A 44 -5.36 -21.98 19.31
N SER A 45 -5.99 -22.81 20.15
CA SER A 45 -5.49 -23.11 21.50
C SER A 45 -4.32 -24.10 21.51
N LEU A 46 -4.11 -24.88 20.44
CA LEU A 46 -2.94 -25.74 20.27
C LEU A 46 -1.71 -24.96 19.80
N LEU A 47 -1.90 -23.75 19.26
CA LEU A 47 -0.79 -22.91 18.84
C LEU A 47 -0.14 -22.24 20.07
N PRO A 48 1.20 -22.11 20.08
CA PRO A 48 1.88 -21.31 21.09
C PRO A 48 1.33 -19.88 21.11
N SER A 49 1.16 -19.30 22.29
CA SER A 49 0.68 -17.92 22.42
C SER A 49 1.59 -16.95 21.64
N GLU A 50 0.99 -15.92 21.03
CA GLU A 50 1.74 -14.89 20.31
C GLU A 50 2.75 -14.17 21.24
N THR A 51 2.39 -13.99 22.51
CA THR A 51 3.24 -13.34 23.52
C THR A 51 4.21 -14.27 24.26
N ARG A 52 4.45 -15.50 23.74
CA ARG A 52 5.25 -16.52 24.44
C ARG A 52 6.67 -16.08 24.77
N PHE A 53 7.35 -15.42 23.82
CA PHE A 53 8.73 -14.98 24.01
C PHE A 53 8.82 -13.80 24.98
N GLN A 54 7.86 -12.87 24.90
CA GLN A 54 7.77 -11.76 25.83
C GLN A 54 7.55 -12.26 27.27
N ARG A 55 6.59 -13.17 27.47
CA ARG A 55 6.37 -13.81 28.78
C ARG A 55 7.62 -14.53 29.28
N ALA A 56 8.31 -15.28 28.42
CA ALA A 56 9.55 -15.95 28.81
C ALA A 56 10.65 -14.94 29.20
N SER A 57 10.75 -13.81 28.50
CA SER A 57 11.70 -12.73 28.80
C SER A 57 11.40 -12.13 30.17
N ASP A 58 10.14 -11.80 30.42
CA ASP A 58 9.70 -11.17 31.66
C ASP A 58 9.87 -12.13 32.85
N THR A 59 9.58 -13.41 32.64
CA THR A 59 9.84 -14.47 33.64
C THR A 59 11.34 -14.58 33.93
N ALA A 60 12.19 -14.61 32.91
CA ALA A 60 13.64 -14.69 33.10
C ALA A 60 14.19 -13.48 33.85
N LYS A 61 13.73 -12.27 33.50
CA LYS A 61 14.08 -11.03 34.22
C LYS A 61 13.63 -11.09 35.68
N GLN A 62 12.39 -11.50 35.93
CA GLN A 62 11.85 -11.62 37.28
C GLN A 62 12.67 -12.60 38.13
N VAL A 63 13.11 -13.73 37.56
CA VAL A 63 13.95 -14.71 38.28
C VAL A 63 15.33 -14.12 38.58
N VAL A 64 15.94 -13.42 37.63
CA VAL A 64 17.21 -12.71 37.86
C VAL A 64 17.03 -11.67 38.96
N GLU A 65 16.01 -10.81 38.91
CA GLU A 65 15.81 -9.74 39.88
C GLU A 65 15.56 -10.27 41.29
N LYS A 66 14.73 -11.32 41.44
CA LYS A 66 14.34 -11.83 42.76
C LYS A 66 15.36 -12.77 43.38
N TYR A 67 16.04 -13.59 42.58
CA TYR A 67 16.82 -14.72 43.10
C TYR A 67 18.31 -14.63 42.78
N ARG A 68 18.79 -13.60 42.08
CA ARG A 68 20.21 -13.52 41.67
C ARG A 68 21.20 -13.77 42.80
N ASP A 69 20.95 -13.22 43.98
CA ASP A 69 21.87 -13.35 45.13
C ASP A 69 21.80 -14.73 45.78
N LEU A 70 20.63 -15.39 45.71
CA LEU A 70 20.39 -16.75 46.21
C LEU A 70 20.88 -17.84 45.25
N LEU A 71 20.98 -17.54 43.96
CA LEU A 71 21.43 -18.49 42.94
C LEU A 71 22.94 -18.75 43.03
N SER A 72 23.29 -20.04 42.90
CA SER A 72 24.68 -20.49 42.89
C SER A 72 25.48 -19.88 41.73
N SER A 73 26.80 -19.78 41.91
CA SER A 73 27.73 -19.29 40.87
C SER A 73 27.65 -20.11 39.57
N LEU A 74 27.26 -21.38 39.65
CA LEU A 74 27.11 -22.27 38.50
C LEU A 74 25.79 -22.05 37.74
N THR A 75 24.73 -21.63 38.44
CA THR A 75 23.40 -21.38 37.83
C THR A 75 23.30 -20.01 37.16
N ARG A 76 24.05 -19.01 37.66
CA ARG A 76 24.04 -17.63 37.13
C ARG A 76 24.43 -17.53 35.63
N PRO A 77 25.47 -18.22 35.13
CA PRO A 77 25.81 -18.23 33.71
C PRO A 77 24.71 -18.81 32.83
N GLY A 78 24.10 -19.93 33.23
CA GLY A 78 23.01 -20.55 32.49
C GLY A 78 21.80 -19.64 32.36
N LEU A 79 21.43 -18.93 33.43
CA LEU A 79 20.33 -17.97 33.41
C LEU A 79 20.60 -16.75 32.51
N ARG A 80 21.86 -16.28 32.45
CA ARG A 80 22.26 -15.24 31.49
C ARG A 80 22.11 -15.72 30.05
N GLU A 81 22.47 -16.96 29.77
CA GLU A 81 22.36 -17.52 28.42
C GLU A 81 20.89 -17.66 28.00
N VAL A 82 20.02 -18.15 28.89
CA VAL A 82 18.56 -18.16 28.65
C VAL A 82 18.04 -16.75 28.36
N SER A 83 18.47 -15.74 29.12
CA SER A 83 18.05 -14.36 28.88
C SER A 83 18.47 -13.84 27.50
N LYS A 84 19.68 -14.17 27.02
CA LYS A 84 20.12 -13.81 25.66
C LYS A 84 19.25 -14.47 24.59
N VAL A 85 19.05 -15.78 24.68
CA VAL A 85 18.26 -16.56 23.71
C VAL A 85 16.83 -16.05 23.63
N VAL A 86 16.22 -15.77 24.78
CA VAL A 86 14.83 -15.27 24.80
C VAL A 86 14.74 -13.84 24.27
N THR A 87 15.74 -12.99 24.53
CA THR A 87 15.80 -11.65 23.96
C THR A 87 15.94 -11.70 22.43
N GLU A 88 16.80 -12.58 21.92
CA GLU A 88 16.92 -12.81 20.48
C GLU A 88 15.59 -13.31 19.88
N ALA A 89 14.92 -14.25 20.55
CA ALA A 89 13.62 -14.75 20.11
C ALA A 89 12.55 -13.65 20.03
N CYS A 90 12.49 -12.72 21.00
CA CYS A 90 11.61 -11.56 20.94
C CYS A 90 11.92 -10.66 19.73
N LEU A 91 13.20 -10.41 19.45
CA LEU A 91 13.62 -9.59 18.32
C LEU A 91 13.27 -10.24 16.98
N LEU A 92 13.46 -11.55 16.85
CA LEU A 92 13.11 -12.30 15.65
C LEU A 92 11.60 -12.36 15.44
N ASP A 93 10.81 -12.55 16.50
CA ASP A 93 9.35 -12.53 16.43
C ASP A 93 8.82 -11.17 15.93
N GLY A 94 9.41 -10.06 16.42
CA GLY A 94 9.13 -8.71 15.91
C GLY A 94 9.45 -8.54 14.41
N LYS A 95 10.55 -9.12 13.92
CA LYS A 95 10.87 -9.07 12.48
C LYS A 95 9.89 -9.88 11.63
N VAL A 96 9.51 -11.06 12.11
CA VAL A 96 8.56 -11.95 11.41
C VAL A 96 7.18 -11.31 11.34
N THR A 97 6.67 -10.75 12.44
CA THR A 97 5.38 -10.07 12.48
C THR A 97 5.35 -8.88 11.50
N MET A 98 6.38 -8.04 11.49
CA MET A 98 6.51 -6.95 10.51
C MET A 98 6.46 -7.45 9.05
N TYR A 99 7.16 -8.53 8.72
CA TYR A 99 7.15 -9.09 7.37
C TYR A 99 5.79 -9.66 6.98
N VAL A 100 5.12 -10.34 7.91
CA VAL A 100 3.77 -10.88 7.74
C VAL A 100 2.76 -9.75 7.50
N ASP A 101 2.83 -8.68 8.29
CA ASP A 101 1.94 -7.53 8.17
C ASP A 101 2.14 -6.76 6.87
N ASP A 102 3.38 -6.53 6.46
CA ASP A 102 3.69 -5.94 5.15
C ASP A 102 3.18 -6.83 4.00
N ARG A 103 3.33 -8.15 4.11
CA ARG A 103 2.75 -9.09 3.15
C ARG A 103 1.22 -9.03 3.12
N ARG A 104 0.55 -8.95 4.28
CA ARG A 104 -0.91 -8.80 4.38
C ARG A 104 -1.37 -7.50 3.72
N LYS A 105 -0.73 -6.37 4.02
CA LYS A 105 -1.00 -5.07 3.39
C LYS A 105 -0.86 -5.10 1.87
N ARG A 106 0.18 -5.76 1.34
CA ARG A 106 0.34 -5.93 -0.12
C ARG A 106 -0.76 -6.79 -0.74
N ILE A 107 -1.19 -7.85 -0.06
CA ILE A 107 -2.29 -8.70 -0.55
C ILE A 107 -3.60 -7.91 -0.56
N GLU A 108 -3.87 -7.17 0.52
CA GLU A 108 -5.05 -6.30 0.65
C GLU A 108 -5.06 -5.20 -0.41
N LYS A 109 -3.93 -4.50 -0.62
CA LYS A 109 -3.79 -3.52 -1.69
C LYS A 109 -4.09 -4.12 -3.06
N ARG A 110 -3.51 -5.28 -3.39
CA ARG A 110 -3.82 -5.99 -4.67
C ARG A 110 -5.28 -6.42 -4.76
N TYR A 111 -5.89 -6.83 -3.64
CA TYR A 111 -7.30 -7.19 -3.60
C TYR A 111 -8.20 -5.96 -3.90
N HIS A 112 -7.91 -4.80 -3.30
CA HIS A 112 -8.63 -3.55 -3.56
C HIS A 112 -8.36 -3.01 -4.97
N GLU A 113 -7.14 -3.11 -5.50
CA GLU A 113 -6.83 -2.78 -6.90
C GLU A 113 -7.65 -3.65 -7.86
N LYS A 114 -7.74 -4.96 -7.63
CA LYS A 114 -8.62 -5.85 -8.40
C LYS A 114 -10.10 -5.48 -8.27
N LYS A 115 -10.55 -5.02 -7.10
CA LYS A 115 -11.93 -4.54 -6.91
C LYS A 115 -12.18 -3.21 -7.65
N ARG A 116 -11.20 -2.30 -7.69
CA ARG A 116 -11.26 -1.04 -8.46
C ARG A 116 -11.30 -1.31 -9.97
N GLY A 117 -10.44 -2.19 -10.49
CA GLY A 117 -10.47 -2.61 -11.90
C GLY A 117 -11.73 -3.40 -12.29
N LYS A 118 -12.38 -4.07 -11.33
CA LYS A 118 -13.66 -4.75 -11.53
C LYS A 118 -14.90 -3.90 -11.25
N LYS A 119 -14.76 -2.63 -10.82
CA LYS A 119 -15.93 -1.76 -10.59
C LYS A 119 -16.71 -1.43 -11.87
N ARG A 120 -16.20 -1.76 -13.06
CA ARG A 120 -16.97 -1.75 -14.32
C ARG A 120 -16.57 -2.86 -15.28
N GLN A 121 -16.88 -4.10 -14.93
CA GLN A 121 -17.42 -5.01 -15.92
C GLN A 121 -18.41 -5.89 -15.20
N ARG A 122 -19.66 -5.41 -15.07
CA ARG A 122 -20.76 -6.32 -14.76
C ARG A 122 -20.80 -7.31 -15.93
N ARG A 123 -20.26 -8.51 -15.71
CA ARG A 123 -20.67 -9.67 -16.49
C ARG A 123 -22.17 -9.74 -16.32
N GLN A 124 -22.86 -9.60 -17.43
CA GLN A 124 -24.30 -9.59 -17.55
C GLN A 124 -24.84 -10.93 -17.05
N THR A 125 -25.21 -10.98 -15.78
CA THR A 125 -26.08 -12.00 -15.22
C THR A 125 -27.32 -11.26 -14.75
N TYR A 126 -28.33 -11.32 -15.62
CA TYR A 126 -29.76 -11.17 -15.44
C TYR A 126 -30.25 -10.46 -14.16
N SER A 127 -30.83 -9.27 -14.38
CA SER A 127 -31.95 -8.65 -13.66
C SER A 127 -31.88 -8.45 -12.15
N ALA A 128 -31.28 -7.32 -11.72
CA ALA A 128 -31.79 -6.44 -10.65
C ALA A 128 -30.90 -5.19 -10.53
N HIS A 129 -31.53 -4.02 -10.38
CA HIS A 129 -30.97 -2.65 -10.39
C HIS A 129 -31.00 -2.02 -11.79
N SER A 130 -32.12 -1.35 -12.09
CA SER A 130 -32.20 -0.36 -13.16
C SER A 130 -31.23 0.77 -12.84
N VAL A 131 -30.05 0.73 -13.45
CA VAL A 131 -29.17 1.90 -13.48
C VAL A 131 -29.82 2.90 -14.43
N SER A 132 -30.10 4.11 -13.96
CA SER A 132 -30.71 5.13 -14.82
C SER A 132 -29.67 5.64 -15.83
N LEU A 133 -30.12 6.10 -17.01
CA LEU A 133 -29.21 6.74 -17.98
C LEU A 133 -28.43 7.93 -17.39
N PRO A 134 -29.02 8.78 -16.52
CA PRO A 134 -28.28 9.78 -15.76
C PRO A 134 -27.13 9.19 -14.93
N ASP A 135 -27.38 8.12 -14.16
CA ASP A 135 -26.36 7.50 -13.32
C ASP A 135 -25.16 7.03 -14.15
N LEU A 136 -25.40 6.48 -15.36
CA LEU A 136 -24.33 6.05 -16.27
C LEU A 136 -23.53 7.23 -16.84
N ARG A 137 -24.17 8.37 -17.11
CA ARG A 137 -23.52 9.59 -17.62
C ARG A 137 -22.66 10.24 -16.56
N GLU A 138 -23.18 10.43 -15.35
CA GLU A 138 -22.42 10.94 -14.21
C GLU A 138 -21.22 10.04 -13.91
N GLN A 139 -21.46 8.73 -13.97
CA GLN A 139 -20.43 7.72 -13.88
C GLN A 139 -19.35 7.82 -14.96
N GLN A 140 -19.69 8.15 -16.18
CA GLN A 140 -18.73 8.33 -17.27
C GLN A 140 -17.97 9.65 -17.11
N GLU A 141 -18.67 10.71 -16.73
CA GLU A 141 -18.10 12.03 -16.50
C GLU A 141 -17.09 12.02 -15.35
N GLY A 142 -17.41 11.36 -14.22
CA GLY A 142 -16.47 11.20 -13.12
C GLY A 142 -15.19 10.46 -13.52
N PHE A 143 -15.28 9.44 -14.38
CA PHE A 143 -14.10 8.74 -14.90
C PHE A 143 -13.27 9.63 -15.84
N LEU A 144 -13.91 10.44 -16.67
CA LEU A 144 -13.23 11.40 -17.55
C LEU A 144 -12.57 12.52 -16.74
N ALA A 145 -13.23 13.03 -15.70
CA ALA A 145 -12.69 14.03 -14.80
C ALA A 145 -11.46 13.50 -14.05
N GLU A 146 -11.53 12.29 -13.48
CA GLU A 146 -10.40 11.66 -12.81
C GLU A 146 -9.22 11.43 -13.78
N ALA A 147 -9.50 11.02 -15.03
CA ALA A 147 -8.47 10.86 -16.05
C ALA A 147 -7.81 12.21 -16.42
N ARG A 148 -8.61 13.27 -16.58
CA ARG A 148 -8.11 14.63 -16.85
C ARG A 148 -7.26 15.17 -15.70
N GLU A 149 -7.68 14.97 -14.45
CA GLU A 149 -6.92 15.40 -13.27
C GLU A 149 -5.57 14.67 -13.19
N LYS A 150 -5.57 13.34 -13.44
CA LYS A 150 -4.34 12.55 -13.48
C LYS A 150 -3.38 13.02 -14.56
N GLU A 151 -3.89 13.31 -15.76
CA GLU A 151 -3.07 13.81 -16.87
C GLU A 151 -2.56 15.22 -16.57
N HIS A 152 -3.38 16.12 -16.02
CA HIS A 152 -2.95 17.44 -15.59
C HIS A 152 -1.81 17.39 -14.56
N ARG A 153 -1.97 16.56 -13.52
CA ARG A 153 -0.90 16.33 -12.52
C ARG A 153 0.35 15.70 -13.14
N ARG A 154 0.21 14.85 -14.16
CA ARG A 154 1.34 14.28 -14.91
C ARG A 154 2.07 15.36 -15.70
N GLN A 155 1.33 16.25 -16.36
CA GLN A 155 1.90 17.40 -17.08
C GLN A 155 2.69 18.30 -16.13
N ILE A 156 2.14 18.66 -14.97
CA ILE A 156 2.85 19.46 -13.94
C ILE A 156 4.16 18.75 -13.50
N ARG A 157 4.14 17.43 -13.29
CA ARG A 157 5.36 16.68 -12.94
C ARG A 157 6.40 16.69 -14.08
N ALA A 158 5.96 16.56 -15.33
CA ALA A 158 6.84 16.56 -16.49
C ALA A 158 7.52 17.93 -16.67
N THR A 159 6.74 19.02 -16.63
CA THR A 159 7.27 20.38 -16.73
C THR A 159 8.19 20.71 -15.55
N ARG A 160 7.85 20.30 -14.32
CA ARG A 160 8.71 20.51 -13.14
C ARG A 160 10.05 19.77 -13.26
N SER A 161 10.06 18.59 -13.89
CA SER A 161 11.30 17.83 -14.13
C SER A 161 12.22 18.51 -15.15
N ILE A 162 11.64 19.21 -16.15
CA ILE A 162 12.41 20.03 -17.09
C ILE A 162 13.01 21.22 -16.36
N LEU A 163 12.20 21.95 -15.61
CA LEU A 163 12.62 23.13 -14.86
C LEU A 163 13.69 22.81 -13.81
N LEU A 164 13.62 21.65 -13.13
CA LEU A 164 14.68 21.21 -12.21
C LEU A 164 16.01 20.98 -12.92
N ARG A 165 15.99 20.48 -14.17
CA ARG A 165 17.22 20.34 -14.97
C ARG A 165 17.78 21.71 -15.35
N GLU A 166 16.92 22.69 -15.64
CA GLU A 166 17.35 24.07 -15.91
C GLU A 166 17.96 24.74 -14.68
N ILE A 167 17.35 24.60 -13.49
CA ILE A 167 17.92 25.08 -12.21
C ILE A 167 19.28 24.46 -11.89
N GLU A 168 19.53 23.21 -12.32
CA GLU A 168 20.80 22.54 -12.07
C GLU A 168 21.94 23.07 -12.96
N LYS A 169 21.64 23.63 -14.14
CA LYS A 169 22.65 24.23 -15.03
C LYS A 169 23.45 25.36 -14.37
N PRO A 170 22.86 26.44 -13.83
CA PRO A 170 23.61 27.50 -13.17
C PRO A 170 24.33 27.00 -11.92
N LYS A 171 23.80 25.98 -11.23
CA LYS A 171 24.50 25.34 -10.10
C LYS A 171 25.74 24.58 -10.54
N ALA A 172 25.69 23.89 -11.68
CA ALA A 172 26.84 23.23 -12.28
C ALA A 172 27.89 24.26 -12.74
N GLU A 173 27.46 25.30 -13.47
CA GLU A 173 28.34 26.40 -13.88
C GLU A 173 29.02 27.08 -12.70
N TRP A 174 28.29 27.31 -11.60
CA TRP A 174 28.89 27.82 -10.37
C TRP A 174 29.93 26.87 -9.79
N ARG A 175 29.68 25.55 -9.76
CA ARG A 175 30.65 24.60 -9.20
C ARG A 175 31.99 24.63 -9.96
N GLU A 176 31.93 24.86 -11.26
CA GLU A 176 33.07 25.00 -12.18
C GLU A 176 33.72 26.38 -12.08
N ASN A 177 32.93 27.46 -12.08
CA ASN A 177 33.38 28.85 -12.21
C ASN A 177 33.21 29.70 -10.93
N LYS A 178 33.20 29.07 -9.75
CA LYS A 178 33.04 29.77 -8.46
C LYS A 178 34.21 30.68 -8.11
N GLU A 179 35.38 30.51 -8.71
CA GLU A 179 36.55 31.34 -8.48
C GLU A 179 36.61 32.45 -9.53
N VAL A 180 36.48 33.69 -9.07
CA VAL A 180 36.33 34.87 -9.91
C VAL A 180 37.33 35.93 -9.45
N VAL A 181 37.98 36.61 -10.40
CA VAL A 181 38.90 37.71 -10.10
C VAL A 181 38.11 39.00 -9.88
N ILE A 182 38.08 39.49 -8.64
CA ILE A 182 37.43 40.77 -8.30
C ILE A 182 38.53 41.71 -7.79
N ASN A 183 38.71 42.84 -8.48
CA ASN A 183 39.73 43.85 -8.17
C ASN A 183 41.15 43.27 -8.06
N GLY A 184 41.52 42.38 -8.99
CA GLY A 184 42.86 41.76 -9.04
C GLY A 184 43.08 40.60 -8.05
N VAL A 185 42.11 40.27 -7.20
CA VAL A 185 42.20 39.16 -6.25
C VAL A 185 41.24 38.04 -6.66
N THR A 186 41.75 36.82 -6.80
CA THR A 186 40.93 35.62 -7.00
C THR A 186 40.13 35.32 -5.73
N LYS A 187 38.80 35.41 -5.83
CA LYS A 187 37.87 35.12 -4.73
C LYS A 187 36.92 34.00 -5.13
N LYS A 188 36.66 33.11 -4.18
CA LYS A 188 35.66 32.06 -4.31
C LYS A 188 34.29 32.59 -3.87
N LEU A 189 33.35 32.73 -4.79
CA LEU A 189 32.02 33.27 -4.53
C LEU A 189 31.04 32.17 -4.08
N GLN A 190 30.20 32.50 -3.10
CA GLN A 190 29.01 31.70 -2.78
C GLN A 190 27.98 31.83 -3.91
N PHE A 191 27.16 30.79 -4.12
CA PHE A 191 26.24 30.70 -5.26
C PHE A 191 25.37 31.95 -5.45
N LYS A 192 24.78 32.51 -4.37
CA LYS A 192 23.97 33.73 -4.44
C LYS A 192 24.76 34.94 -4.96
N LYS A 193 25.94 35.18 -4.39
CA LYS A 193 26.82 36.29 -4.82
C LYS A 193 27.37 36.07 -6.23
N TRP A 194 27.55 34.82 -6.64
CA TRP A 194 27.96 34.46 -7.98
C TRP A 194 26.84 34.74 -9.01
N LEU A 195 25.59 34.44 -8.67
CA LEU A 195 24.44 34.81 -9.50
C LEU A 195 24.35 36.33 -9.70
N GLU A 196 24.47 37.11 -8.61
CA GLU A 196 24.50 38.58 -8.66
C GLU A 196 25.67 39.10 -9.51
N TYR A 197 26.87 38.50 -9.37
CA TYR A 197 28.04 38.87 -10.18
C TYR A 197 27.87 38.56 -11.68
N THR A 198 27.19 37.46 -12.01
CA THR A 198 26.95 37.04 -13.40
C THR A 198 25.68 37.66 -14.01
N GLY A 199 24.86 38.36 -13.23
CA GLY A 199 23.57 38.90 -13.65
C GLY A 199 22.50 37.83 -13.93
N LYS A 200 22.62 36.64 -13.35
CA LYS A 200 21.71 35.49 -13.54
C LYS A 200 20.73 35.31 -12.37
N ASP A 201 20.72 36.24 -11.43
CA ASP A 201 19.92 36.18 -10.21
C ASP A 201 18.42 36.28 -10.49
N GLU A 202 17.98 37.19 -11.36
CA GLU A 202 16.56 37.33 -11.73
C GLU A 202 16.00 36.08 -12.42
N GLU A 203 16.75 35.52 -13.37
CA GLU A 203 16.36 34.30 -14.08
C GLU A 203 16.25 33.11 -13.12
N TYR A 204 17.23 32.96 -12.23
CA TYR A 204 17.20 31.91 -11.20
C TYR A 204 16.02 32.06 -10.24
N LEU A 205 15.73 33.28 -9.79
CA LEU A 205 14.59 33.58 -8.91
C LEU A 205 13.26 33.26 -9.58
N SER A 206 13.11 33.60 -10.86
CA SER A 206 11.92 33.27 -11.66
C SER A 206 11.70 31.75 -11.71
N MET A 207 12.75 30.98 -12.04
CA MET A 207 12.68 29.52 -12.08
C MET A 207 12.34 28.91 -10.71
N ASP A 208 12.95 29.37 -9.62
CA ASP A 208 12.66 28.82 -8.29
C ASP A 208 11.25 29.18 -7.79
N THR A 209 10.72 30.33 -8.21
CA THR A 209 9.32 30.71 -7.96
C THR A 209 8.36 29.78 -8.70
N GLN A 210 8.60 29.51 -9.98
CA GLN A 210 7.82 28.56 -10.78
C GLN A 210 7.88 27.15 -10.17
N ARG A 211 9.06 26.67 -9.77
CA ARG A 211 9.24 25.40 -9.06
C ARG A 211 8.36 25.31 -7.80
N SER A 212 8.30 26.39 -7.03
CA SER A 212 7.55 26.46 -5.79
C SER A 212 6.04 26.41 -6.04
N GLN A 213 5.54 27.19 -7.00
CA GLN A 213 4.14 27.18 -7.42
C GLN A 213 3.71 25.78 -7.92
N MET A 214 4.51 25.13 -8.75
CA MET A 214 4.22 23.77 -9.23
C MET A 214 4.21 22.74 -8.11
N THR A 215 5.03 22.94 -7.08
CA THR A 215 5.04 22.06 -5.90
C THR A 215 3.78 22.25 -5.06
N GLN A 216 3.30 23.50 -4.92
CA GLN A 216 2.04 23.81 -4.26
C GLN A 216 0.86 23.15 -4.99
N LEU A 217 0.75 23.30 -6.32
CA LEU A 217 -0.29 22.65 -7.15
C LEU A 217 -0.30 21.12 -7.03
N LEU A 218 0.86 20.49 -6.79
CA LEU A 218 0.94 19.04 -6.56
C LEU A 218 0.60 18.63 -5.13
N SER A 219 0.77 19.55 -4.17
CA SER A 219 0.55 19.31 -2.73
C SER A 219 -0.89 19.55 -2.29
N GLU A 220 -1.65 20.33 -3.07
CA GLU A 220 -3.06 20.59 -2.82
C GLU A 220 -3.83 19.26 -2.88
N LYS A 221 -4.08 18.72 -1.69
CA LYS A 221 -4.90 17.52 -1.52
C LYS A 221 -6.31 17.92 -1.90
N THR A 222 -6.88 17.21 -2.87
CA THR A 222 -8.33 17.15 -3.02
C THR A 222 -8.89 16.77 -1.66
N ASP A 223 -9.82 17.59 -1.17
CA ASP A 223 -10.47 17.54 0.13
C ASP A 223 -11.15 16.18 0.33
N GLY A 224 -10.34 15.20 0.70
CA GLY A 224 -10.80 13.85 0.97
C GLY A 224 -11.43 13.89 2.34
N PHE A 225 -12.74 14.04 2.40
CA PHE A 225 -13.51 13.86 3.63
C PHE A 225 -13.10 12.53 4.28
N MET A 226 -12.38 12.62 5.39
CA MET A 226 -12.17 11.49 6.29
C MET A 226 -13.50 11.32 7.03
N ILE A 227 -14.27 10.31 6.65
CA ILE A 227 -15.43 9.92 7.46
C ILE A 227 -14.88 9.27 8.71
N ASP A 228 -14.82 10.02 9.80
CA ASP A 228 -14.70 9.46 11.14
C ASP A 228 -15.95 8.63 11.39
N THR A 229 -15.87 7.33 11.11
CA THR A 229 -16.85 6.38 11.64
C THR A 229 -16.61 6.32 13.14
N GLN A 230 -17.39 7.09 13.90
CA GLN A 230 -17.47 6.93 15.35
C GLN A 230 -17.71 5.44 15.64
N LEU A 231 -16.83 4.82 16.43
CA LEU A 231 -17.01 3.42 16.80
C LEU A 231 -18.38 3.25 17.48
N PRO A 232 -19.12 2.17 17.19
CA PRO A 232 -20.37 1.86 17.87
C PRO A 232 -20.19 1.88 19.39
N LEU A 233 -21.19 2.41 20.11
CA LEU A 233 -21.19 2.57 21.57
C LEU A 233 -20.78 1.28 22.31
N GLU A 234 -21.11 0.12 21.76
CA GLU A 234 -20.80 -1.20 22.29
C GLU A 234 -19.28 -1.44 22.50
N VAL A 235 -18.42 -0.80 21.70
CA VAL A 235 -16.95 -0.92 21.82
C VAL A 235 -16.40 -0.01 22.92
N SER A 236 -17.02 1.14 23.19
CA SER A 236 -16.61 2.05 24.27
C SER A 236 -17.05 1.54 25.66
N GLU A 237 -18.17 0.83 25.74
CA GLU A 237 -18.63 0.19 26.97
C GLU A 237 -17.79 -1.04 27.33
N SER A 238 -17.38 -1.83 26.32
CA SER A 238 -16.48 -2.98 26.51
C SER A 238 -15.10 -2.58 27.05
N THR A 239 -14.61 -1.39 26.70
CA THR A 239 -13.32 -0.88 27.22
C THR A 239 -13.45 -0.25 28.61
N ARG A 240 -14.64 0.22 29.01
CA ARG A 240 -14.90 0.68 30.39
C ARG A 240 -15.12 -0.45 31.37
N GLN A 241 -15.69 -1.59 30.94
CA GLN A 241 -15.85 -2.78 31.79
C GLN A 241 -14.56 -3.60 31.94
N ALA A 242 -13.54 -3.32 31.13
CA ALA A 242 -12.24 -4.00 31.16
C ALA A 242 -11.20 -3.31 32.07
N ASN A 243 -11.56 -2.21 32.74
CA ASN A 243 -10.71 -1.51 33.72
C ASN A 243 -11.24 -1.67 35.15
#